data_AF-A0A7J7GJC4-F1
#
_entry.id   AF-A0A7J7GJC4-F1
#
_cell.length_a   1.000
_cell.length_b   1.000
_cell.length_c   1.000
_cell.angle_alpha   90.00
_cell.angle_beta   90.00
_cell.angle_gamma   90.00
#
_symmetry.space_group_name_H-M   'P 1'
#
loop_
_entity.id
_entity.type
_entity.pdbx_description
1 polymer ?
#
loop_
_entity_poly.entity_id
_entity_poly.type
_entity_poly.pdbx_seq_one_letter_code
_entity_poly.pdbx_strand_id
1 'polypeptide(L)'
;MYDTSGFLEKNRDLLHLDTIQLLSSCKCHLPQVFASSLLAQSEKPVVGALYKSGGADSQKLSVAAKFKGQLFQLMQRLESTTPHFIRCIKPNNVQSPGMYEQELVLQQLRCCGVLEVVRISRSGFPTRMTHQKFARRYGFLLLDNVASQDPLSVSVAILHQFNILPEMYQVGYTKLFFRTGQIGVLEDTRNCTLHGILRVQSCFRGHQARRYLKELKRGIATLQSFVRGEKTRKEYAVLLQKHRAAVIIQKQVKSRIDRKRFVDVCDCINSNTISYSRLVS
;
A
#
# COMPACT_ATOMS: atom_id res chain seq x y z
N MET A 1 11.15 7.48 -47.00
CA MET A 1 11.56 7.86 -48.37
C MET A 1 10.36 8.54 -49.01
N TYR A 2 10.53 9.69 -49.64
CA TYR A 2 9.45 10.37 -50.37
C TYR A 2 9.61 10.10 -51.86
N ASP A 3 8.54 9.69 -52.53
CA ASP A 3 8.47 9.66 -53.99
C ASP A 3 8.20 11.08 -54.49
N THR A 4 9.12 11.64 -55.26
CA THR A 4 9.05 13.03 -55.75
C THR A 4 8.16 13.19 -56.99
N SER A 5 7.66 12.08 -57.54
CA SER A 5 6.80 12.07 -58.73
C SER A 5 5.54 12.91 -58.50
N GLY A 6 5.32 13.88 -59.39
CA GLY A 6 4.17 14.78 -59.35
C GLY A 6 4.19 15.85 -58.24
N PHE A 7 5.30 16.03 -57.50
CA PHE A 7 5.38 17.05 -56.45
C PHE A 7 5.11 18.47 -56.96
N LEU A 8 5.69 18.83 -58.12
CA LEU A 8 5.50 20.16 -58.71
C LEU A 8 4.05 20.39 -59.14
N GLU A 9 3.41 19.38 -59.73
CA GLU A 9 2.02 19.46 -60.18
C GLU A 9 1.05 19.56 -58.99
N LYS A 10 1.22 18.70 -57.98
CA LYS A 10 0.46 18.76 -56.71
C LYS A 10 0.63 20.10 -56.00
N ASN A 11 1.80 20.73 -56.10
CA ASN A 11 2.08 21.99 -55.41
C ASN A 11 1.57 23.23 -56.15
N ARG A 12 1.35 23.14 -57.47
CA ARG A 12 0.96 24.28 -58.32
C ARG A 12 -0.44 24.81 -58.00
N ASP A 13 -1.37 23.97 -57.57
CA ASP A 13 -2.75 24.34 -57.17
C ASP A 13 -3.45 25.29 -58.15
N LEU A 14 -3.22 25.08 -59.46
CA LEU A 14 -3.70 25.99 -60.50
C LEU A 14 -5.19 25.76 -60.75
N LEU A 15 -6.00 26.76 -60.45
CA LEU A 15 -7.39 26.86 -60.90
C LEU A 15 -7.45 27.92 -61.99
N HIS A 16 -7.93 27.54 -63.18
CA HIS A 16 -8.03 28.47 -64.29
C HIS A 16 -9.12 29.52 -64.02
N LEU A 17 -8.87 30.79 -64.33
CA LEU A 17 -9.81 31.89 -64.09
C LEU A 17 -11.15 31.65 -64.81
N ASP A 18 -11.12 31.10 -66.01
CA ASP A 18 -12.32 30.74 -66.79
C ASP A 18 -13.21 29.74 -66.04
N THR A 19 -12.63 28.82 -65.28
CA THR A 19 -13.40 27.86 -64.46
C THR A 19 -14.09 28.59 -63.32
N ILE A 20 -13.43 29.56 -62.69
CA ILE A 20 -14.02 30.39 -61.63
C ILE A 20 -15.13 31.28 -62.20
N GLN A 21 -14.95 31.84 -63.40
CA GLN A 21 -15.96 32.64 -64.09
C GLN A 21 -17.17 31.80 -64.53
N LEU A 22 -16.95 30.57 -64.99
CA LEU A 22 -18.02 29.62 -65.29
C LEU A 22 -18.83 29.28 -64.03
N LEU A 23 -18.16 29.04 -62.89
CA LEU A 23 -18.85 28.81 -61.62
C LEU A 23 -19.67 30.04 -61.18
N SER A 24 -19.16 31.25 -61.43
CA SER A 24 -19.87 32.51 -61.15
C SER A 24 -21.11 32.71 -62.03
N SER A 25 -21.07 32.25 -63.30
CA SER A 25 -22.20 32.39 -64.24
C SER A 25 -23.28 31.31 -64.09
N CYS A 26 -23.04 30.28 -63.28
CA CYS A 26 -24.03 29.24 -63.01
C CYS A 26 -25.29 29.83 -62.33
N LYS A 27 -26.48 29.30 -62.66
CA LYS A 27 -27.75 29.74 -62.06
C LYS A 27 -27.96 29.26 -60.62
N CYS A 28 -27.20 28.25 -60.19
CA CYS A 28 -27.29 27.67 -58.86
C CYS A 28 -26.43 28.45 -57.86
N HIS A 29 -26.95 28.61 -56.64
CA HIS A 29 -26.34 29.47 -55.62
C HIS A 29 -24.97 28.96 -55.12
N LEU A 30 -24.79 27.65 -55.00
CA LEU A 30 -23.57 27.06 -54.42
C LEU A 30 -22.32 27.37 -55.27
N PRO A 31 -22.28 27.13 -56.60
CA PRO A 31 -21.16 27.55 -57.45
C PRO A 31 -20.85 29.05 -57.41
N GLN A 32 -21.89 29.90 -57.34
CA GLN A 32 -21.71 31.34 -57.23
C GLN A 32 -20.98 31.71 -55.93
N VAL A 33 -21.41 31.14 -54.80
CA VAL A 33 -20.77 31.35 -53.49
C VAL A 33 -19.31 30.89 -53.50
N PHE A 34 -19.01 29.73 -54.10
CA PHE A 34 -17.65 29.25 -54.26
C PHE A 34 -16.80 30.22 -55.10
N ALA A 35 -17.30 30.68 -56.25
CA ALA A 35 -16.60 31.63 -57.11
C ALA A 35 -16.34 32.96 -56.38
N SER A 36 -17.33 33.52 -55.68
CA SER A 36 -17.17 34.74 -54.87
C SER A 36 -16.10 34.58 -53.78
N SER A 37 -16.06 33.42 -53.11
CA SER A 37 -15.09 33.15 -52.04
C SER A 37 -13.64 33.01 -52.55
N LEU A 38 -13.45 32.49 -53.77
CA LEU A 38 -12.15 32.33 -54.41
C LEU A 38 -11.61 33.66 -54.95
N LEU A 39 -12.49 34.47 -55.53
CA LEU A 39 -12.15 35.82 -56.00
C LEU A 39 -11.77 36.74 -54.83
N ALA A 40 -12.52 36.70 -53.72
CA ALA A 40 -12.23 37.49 -52.53
C ALA A 40 -10.91 37.10 -51.81
N GLN A 41 -10.46 35.84 -51.96
CA GLN A 41 -9.17 35.40 -51.42
C GLN A 41 -7.97 35.90 -52.24
N SER A 42 -8.16 36.21 -53.52
CA SER A 42 -7.12 36.79 -54.38
C SER A 42 -6.77 38.23 -54.02
N GLU A 43 -7.65 38.94 -53.29
CA GLU A 43 -7.51 40.36 -52.97
C GLU A 43 -6.87 40.63 -51.60
N LYS A 44 -6.72 39.64 -50.73
CA LYS A 44 -6.07 39.81 -49.42
C LYS A 44 -4.56 39.55 -49.53
N PRO A 45 -3.69 40.57 -49.47
CA PRO A 45 -2.26 40.36 -49.47
C PRO A 45 -1.84 39.73 -48.15
N VAL A 46 -1.60 38.42 -48.15
CA VAL A 46 -1.01 37.73 -46.99
C VAL A 46 0.49 37.99 -47.02
N VAL A 47 0.88 39.08 -46.36
CA VAL A 47 2.17 39.39 -45.73
C VAL A 47 3.43 38.79 -46.40
N GLY A 48 4.22 39.66 -47.04
CA GLY A 48 5.63 39.42 -47.34
C GLY A 48 6.05 39.87 -48.74
N ALA A 49 6.46 41.12 -48.86
CA ALA A 49 7.08 41.64 -50.08
C ALA A 49 8.45 41.00 -50.30
N LEU A 50 8.54 40.04 -51.23
CA LEU A 50 9.73 39.83 -52.03
C LEU A 50 9.33 39.08 -53.31
N TYR A 51 9.93 39.49 -54.43
CA TYR A 51 9.74 39.01 -55.81
C TYR A 51 8.59 39.67 -56.59
N LYS A 52 8.85 40.90 -57.04
CA LYS A 52 8.32 41.42 -58.31
C LYS A 52 9.13 40.81 -59.47
N SER A 53 8.47 40.09 -60.37
CA SER A 53 8.81 40.08 -61.80
C SER A 53 7.59 39.65 -62.61
N GLY A 54 7.18 40.57 -63.50
CA GLY A 54 6.34 40.44 -64.70
C GLY A 54 5.36 39.28 -64.88
N GLY A 55 4.08 39.64 -65.06
CA GLY A 55 3.10 38.87 -65.84
C GLY A 55 1.99 38.21 -65.01
N ALA A 56 0.79 38.77 -65.04
CA ALA A 56 -0.52 38.13 -64.85
C ALA A 56 -0.70 37.03 -63.76
N ASP A 57 0.03 37.05 -62.64
CA ASP A 57 0.14 35.89 -61.73
C ASP A 57 -0.43 36.11 -60.31
N SER A 58 -1.51 36.88 -60.18
CA SER A 58 -2.14 37.15 -58.87
C SER A 58 -2.77 35.91 -58.19
N GLN A 59 -2.73 34.71 -58.79
CA GLN A 59 -3.33 33.48 -58.23
C GLN A 59 -2.32 32.42 -57.73
N LYS A 60 -1.02 32.68 -57.72
CA LYS A 60 0.00 31.62 -57.48
C LYS A 60 0.50 31.49 -56.04
N LEU A 61 -0.39 31.23 -55.07
CA LEU A 61 0.05 30.65 -53.80
C LEU A 61 0.08 29.13 -53.93
N SER A 62 1.28 28.56 -53.92
CA SER A 62 1.45 27.09 -53.93
C SER A 62 0.82 26.43 -52.71
N VAL A 63 0.47 25.15 -52.81
CA VAL A 63 -0.07 24.36 -51.68
C VAL A 63 0.84 24.44 -50.46
N ALA A 64 2.15 24.30 -50.66
CA ALA A 64 3.13 24.36 -49.58
C ALA A 64 3.18 25.74 -48.91
N ALA A 65 3.06 26.83 -49.69
CA ALA A 65 3.04 28.19 -49.14
C ALA A 65 1.77 28.43 -48.29
N LYS A 66 0.60 27.98 -48.77
CA LYS A 66 -0.66 28.04 -48.02
C LYS A 66 -0.58 27.22 -46.73
N PHE A 67 -0.10 25.98 -46.83
CA PHE A 67 0.07 25.09 -45.68
C PHE A 67 1.03 25.67 -44.64
N LYS A 68 2.18 26.22 -45.07
CA LYS A 68 3.13 26.89 -44.17
C LYS A 68 2.50 28.06 -43.44
N GLY A 69 1.76 28.92 -44.15
CA GLY A 69 1.07 30.06 -43.55
C GLY A 69 0.04 29.64 -42.50
N GLN A 70 -0.81 28.66 -42.83
CA GLN A 70 -1.81 28.12 -41.91
C GLN A 70 -1.18 27.44 -40.68
N LEU A 71 -0.11 26.65 -40.89
CA LEU A 71 0.61 26.00 -39.81
C LEU A 71 1.26 27.01 -38.87
N PHE A 72 1.86 28.08 -39.40
CA PHE A 72 2.46 29.14 -38.59
C PHE A 72 1.40 29.85 -37.71
N GLN A 73 0.24 30.19 -38.29
CA GLN A 73 -0.87 30.78 -37.53
C GLN A 73 -1.37 29.83 -36.44
N LEU A 74 -1.45 28.52 -36.71
CA LEU A 74 -1.81 27.52 -35.71
C LEU A 74 -0.79 27.46 -34.56
N MET A 75 0.50 27.41 -34.88
CA MET A 75 1.57 27.39 -33.86
C MET A 75 1.52 28.62 -32.98
N GLN A 76 1.35 29.81 -33.57
CA GLN A 76 1.26 31.07 -32.82
C GLN A 76 0.07 31.08 -31.85
N ARG A 77 -1.07 30.50 -32.23
CA ARG A 77 -2.21 30.33 -31.32
C ARG A 77 -1.89 29.34 -30.20
N LEU A 78 -1.28 28.20 -30.51
CA LEU A 78 -0.91 27.20 -29.50
C LEU A 78 0.08 27.78 -28.48
N GLU A 79 1.08 28.53 -28.93
CA GLU A 79 2.09 29.19 -28.08
C GLU A 79 1.50 30.26 -27.16
N SER A 80 0.39 30.88 -27.55
CA SER A 80 -0.33 31.84 -26.70
C SER A 80 -1.17 31.19 -25.58
N THR A 81 -1.17 29.86 -25.50
CA THR A 81 -1.98 29.10 -24.54
C THR A 81 -1.13 28.15 -23.69
N THR A 82 -1.74 27.52 -22.68
CA THR A 82 -1.10 26.43 -21.94
C THR A 82 -1.46 25.10 -22.58
N PRO A 83 -0.51 24.37 -23.20
CA PRO A 83 -0.80 23.14 -23.91
C PRO A 83 -1.00 21.94 -22.96
N HIS A 84 -1.95 21.09 -23.31
CA HIS A 84 -2.15 19.77 -22.70
C HIS A 84 -2.03 18.70 -23.77
N PHE A 85 -1.22 17.67 -23.52
CA PHE A 85 -0.90 16.65 -24.53
C PHE A 85 -1.62 15.33 -24.24
N ILE A 86 -2.38 14.84 -25.22
CA ILE A 86 -2.99 13.50 -25.21
C ILE A 86 -2.34 12.69 -26.34
N ARG A 87 -1.84 11.49 -26.02
CA ARG A 87 -1.24 10.56 -26.99
C ARG A 87 -2.13 9.33 -27.12
N CYS A 88 -2.75 9.17 -28.28
CA CYS A 88 -3.57 8.00 -28.59
C CYS A 88 -2.67 6.85 -29.07
N ILE A 89 -2.93 5.63 -28.59
CA ILE A 89 -2.18 4.42 -28.97
C ILE A 89 -3.17 3.39 -29.54
N LYS A 90 -2.90 2.91 -30.76
CA LYS A 90 -3.63 1.81 -31.38
C LYS A 90 -3.06 0.48 -30.87
N PRO A 91 -3.83 -0.34 -30.13
CA PRO A 91 -3.29 -1.54 -29.49
C PRO A 91 -3.06 -2.70 -30.47
N ASN A 92 -3.82 -2.78 -31.55
CA ASN A 92 -3.71 -3.82 -32.59
C ASN A 92 -4.30 -3.31 -33.92
N ASN A 93 -3.92 -3.93 -35.04
CA ASN A 93 -4.39 -3.52 -36.36
C ASN A 93 -5.78 -4.03 -36.74
N VAL A 94 -6.20 -5.14 -36.14
CA VAL A 94 -7.48 -5.82 -36.39
C VAL A 94 -8.68 -5.17 -35.68
N GLN A 95 -8.44 -4.13 -34.87
CA GLN A 95 -9.46 -3.41 -34.10
C GLN A 95 -10.23 -4.29 -33.09
N SER A 96 -9.59 -5.36 -32.61
CA SER A 96 -10.19 -6.28 -31.62
C SER A 96 -9.96 -5.76 -30.19
N PRO A 97 -10.98 -5.79 -29.31
CA PRO A 97 -10.76 -5.54 -27.88
C PRO A 97 -9.85 -6.62 -27.26
N GLY A 98 -9.10 -6.26 -26.23
CA GLY A 98 -8.23 -7.19 -25.47
C GLY A 98 -6.95 -7.64 -26.18
N MET A 99 -6.77 -7.33 -27.46
CA MET A 99 -5.59 -7.71 -28.25
C MET A 99 -4.51 -6.62 -28.19
N TYR A 100 -3.26 -7.03 -27.98
CA TYR A 100 -2.10 -6.14 -27.89
C TYR A 100 -0.94 -6.63 -28.79
N GLU A 101 -0.60 -5.83 -29.79
CA GLU A 101 0.54 -6.07 -30.69
C GLU A 101 1.75 -5.25 -30.22
N GLN A 102 2.72 -5.92 -29.59
CA GLN A 102 3.87 -5.27 -28.96
C GLN A 102 4.68 -4.41 -29.93
N GLU A 103 5.02 -4.94 -31.12
CA GLU A 103 5.84 -4.21 -32.10
C GLU A 103 5.12 -2.97 -32.64
N LEU A 104 3.81 -3.08 -32.90
CA LEU A 104 2.98 -1.95 -33.34
C LEU A 104 2.95 -0.84 -32.29
N VAL A 105 2.74 -1.20 -31.02
CA VAL A 105 2.71 -0.24 -29.92
C VAL A 105 4.09 0.36 -29.68
N LEU A 106 5.15 -0.44 -29.71
CA LEU A 106 6.52 0.05 -29.55
C LEU A 106 6.91 1.03 -30.65
N GLN A 107 6.55 0.75 -31.91
CA GLN A 107 6.75 1.68 -33.02
C GLN A 107 6.01 3.01 -32.79
N GLN A 108 4.76 2.97 -32.34
CA GLN A 108 4.01 4.19 -32.00
C GLN A 108 4.67 4.96 -30.86
N LEU A 109 5.15 4.30 -29.81
CA LEU A 109 5.83 4.97 -28.69
C LEU A 109 7.12 5.69 -29.14
N ARG A 110 7.84 5.11 -30.13
CA ARG A 110 9.00 5.75 -30.77
C ARG A 110 8.56 6.94 -31.63
N CYS A 111 7.62 6.76 -32.56
CA CYS A 111 7.17 7.80 -33.49
C CYS A 111 6.47 8.97 -32.78
N CYS A 112 5.70 8.71 -31.73
CA CYS A 112 5.02 9.74 -30.94
C CYS A 112 5.93 10.44 -29.92
N GLY A 113 7.22 10.06 -29.84
CA GLY A 113 8.19 10.66 -28.93
C GLY A 113 7.94 10.36 -27.45
N VAL A 114 7.12 9.35 -27.12
CA VAL A 114 6.82 9.00 -25.72
C VAL A 114 8.08 8.52 -25.01
N LEU A 115 8.87 7.66 -25.68
CA LEU A 115 10.14 7.17 -25.13
C LEU A 115 11.15 8.32 -24.92
N GLU A 116 11.12 9.32 -25.79
CA GLU A 116 11.98 10.48 -25.71
C GLU A 116 11.63 11.38 -24.53
N VAL A 117 10.33 11.61 -24.29
CA VAL A 117 9.84 12.31 -23.08
C VAL A 117 10.26 11.57 -21.81
N VAL A 118 10.14 10.24 -21.79
CA VAL A 118 10.61 9.41 -20.67
C VAL A 118 12.13 9.55 -20.50
N ARG A 119 12.90 9.55 -21.59
CA ARG A 119 14.36 9.71 -21.58
C ARG A 119 14.77 11.07 -20.98
N ILE A 120 14.15 12.15 -21.44
CA ILE A 120 14.36 13.50 -20.90
C ILE A 120 13.99 13.53 -19.41
N SER A 121 12.82 12.99 -19.05
CA SER A 121 12.39 12.94 -17.64
C SER A 121 13.36 12.14 -16.76
N ARG A 122 13.98 11.07 -17.28
CA ARG A 122 14.99 10.29 -16.56
C ARG A 122 16.33 11.01 -16.43
N SER A 123 16.69 11.83 -17.42
CA SER A 123 17.91 12.65 -17.37
C SER A 123 17.81 13.78 -16.33
N GLY A 124 16.59 14.21 -16.00
CA GLY A 124 16.29 15.13 -14.89
C GLY A 124 16.05 14.40 -13.56
N PHE A 125 15.13 14.97 -12.77
CA PHE A 125 14.75 14.46 -11.45
C PHE A 125 13.24 14.15 -11.42
N PRO A 126 12.85 12.94 -11.86
CA PRO A 126 11.43 12.57 -12.00
C PRO A 126 10.72 12.47 -10.65
N THR A 127 11.43 12.12 -9.58
CA THR A 127 10.84 12.00 -8.25
C THR A 127 11.07 13.28 -7.45
N ARG A 128 9.99 13.88 -6.97
CA ARG A 128 10.01 15.16 -6.24
C ARG A 128 9.19 15.03 -4.97
N MET A 129 9.76 15.40 -3.83
CA MET A 129 9.08 15.30 -2.54
C MET A 129 9.42 16.48 -1.66
N THR A 130 8.43 17.03 -0.94
CA THR A 130 8.70 18.10 0.04
C THR A 130 9.54 17.56 1.20
N HIS A 131 10.37 18.43 1.79
CA HIS A 131 11.18 18.07 2.97
C HIS A 131 10.32 17.48 4.08
N GLN A 132 9.15 18.09 4.35
CA GLN A 132 8.20 17.60 5.35
C GLN A 132 7.69 16.19 5.05
N LYS A 133 7.32 15.89 3.79
CA LYS A 133 6.81 14.56 3.41
C LYS A 133 7.93 13.52 3.48
N PHE A 134 9.15 13.88 3.08
CA PHE A 134 10.30 13.01 3.13
C PHE A 134 10.71 12.67 4.57
N ALA A 135 10.87 13.71 5.41
CA ALA A 135 11.18 13.58 6.83
C ALA A 135 10.12 12.76 7.58
N ARG A 136 8.82 13.00 7.36
CA ARG A 136 7.76 12.21 8.00
C ARG A 136 7.78 10.74 7.56
N ARG A 137 8.15 10.47 6.31
CA ARG A 137 8.08 9.12 5.73
C ARG A 137 9.27 8.26 6.10
N TYR A 138 10.47 8.84 6.16
CA TYR A 138 11.73 8.12 6.35
C TYR A 138 12.51 8.54 7.60
N GLY A 139 12.07 9.57 8.34
CA GLY A 139 12.79 10.08 9.51
C GLY A 139 13.02 9.05 10.61
N PHE A 140 12.12 8.08 10.76
CA PHE A 140 12.30 6.99 11.72
C PHE A 140 13.40 5.98 11.34
N LEU A 141 13.96 6.08 10.13
CA LEU A 141 15.11 5.28 9.69
C LEU A 141 16.44 5.86 10.17
N LEU A 142 16.44 7.09 10.69
CA LEU A 142 17.62 7.69 11.29
C LEU A 142 17.99 6.94 12.58
N LEU A 143 19.28 6.69 12.74
CA LEU A 143 19.83 6.07 13.96
C LEU A 143 19.86 7.07 15.12
N ASP A 144 20.11 8.34 14.81
CA ASP A 144 20.15 9.43 15.79
C ASP A 144 18.75 10.00 16.08
N ASN A 145 18.57 10.52 17.30
CA ASN A 145 17.29 11.10 17.70
C ASN A 145 17.15 12.52 17.13
N VAL A 146 16.48 12.64 15.99
CA VAL A 146 16.33 13.89 15.25
C VAL A 146 14.99 14.60 15.57
N ALA A 147 14.33 14.25 16.68
CA ALA A 147 12.97 14.69 17.03
C ALA A 147 12.77 16.20 17.12
N SER A 148 13.84 17.01 17.19
CA SER A 148 13.78 18.47 17.28
C SER A 148 14.36 19.22 16.08
N GLN A 149 14.77 18.54 14.99
CA GLN A 149 15.33 19.22 13.83
C GLN A 149 14.25 19.59 12.80
N ASP A 150 14.54 20.62 12.01
CA ASP A 150 13.70 21.01 10.90
C ASP A 150 13.65 19.92 9.80
N PRO A 151 12.57 19.83 9.01
CA PRO A 151 12.42 18.78 8.01
C PRO A 151 13.49 18.75 6.93
N LEU A 152 14.14 19.89 6.63
CA LEU A 152 15.24 19.95 5.66
C LEU A 152 16.47 19.27 6.25
N SER A 153 16.85 19.59 7.48
CA SER A 153 17.97 18.94 8.19
C SER A 153 17.74 17.43 8.34
N VAL A 154 16.52 17.01 8.71
CA VAL A 154 16.14 15.58 8.75
C VAL A 154 16.34 14.93 7.38
N SER A 155 15.88 15.60 6.30
CA SER A 155 16.00 15.09 4.95
C SER A 155 17.46 14.92 4.53
N VAL A 156 18.31 15.92 4.80
CA VAL A 156 19.75 15.89 4.51
C VAL A 156 20.45 14.78 5.30
N ALA A 157 20.15 14.62 6.59
CA ALA A 157 20.71 13.56 7.42
C ALA A 157 20.41 12.15 6.85
N ILE A 158 19.19 11.92 6.37
CA ILE A 158 18.80 10.64 5.76
C ILE A 158 19.61 10.40 4.48
N LEU A 159 19.78 11.42 3.63
CA LEU A 159 20.55 11.29 2.38
C LEU A 159 21.99 10.87 2.66
N HIS A 160 22.61 11.45 3.69
CA HIS A 160 23.96 11.09 4.13
C HIS A 160 24.03 9.69 4.74
N GLN A 161 23.11 9.32 5.64
CA GLN A 161 23.12 8.00 6.28
C GLN A 161 22.99 6.85 5.26
N PHE A 162 22.18 7.05 4.22
CA PHE A 162 21.97 6.07 3.16
C PHE A 162 23.00 6.16 2.01
N ASN A 163 24.01 7.03 2.14
CA ASN A 163 25.08 7.23 1.16
C ASN A 163 24.54 7.44 -0.28
N ILE A 164 23.45 8.19 -0.41
CA ILE A 164 22.94 8.55 -1.75
C ILE A 164 23.93 9.54 -2.36
N LEU A 165 24.48 9.21 -3.52
CA LEU A 165 25.47 10.04 -4.19
C LEU A 165 24.91 11.46 -4.48
N PRO A 166 25.67 12.54 -4.26
CA PRO A 166 25.21 13.91 -4.53
C PRO A 166 24.69 14.17 -5.96
N GLU A 167 25.16 13.42 -6.94
CA GLU A 167 24.72 13.53 -8.35
C GLU A 167 23.31 12.94 -8.58
N MET A 168 22.85 12.11 -7.65
CA MET A 168 21.61 11.37 -7.72
C MET A 168 20.42 12.10 -7.10
N TYR A 169 20.67 13.20 -6.40
CA TYR A 169 19.65 14.07 -5.85
C TYR A 169 19.99 15.55 -5.98
N GLN A 170 19.00 16.41 -5.78
CA GLN A 170 19.17 17.85 -5.60
C GLN A 170 18.27 18.31 -4.45
N VAL A 171 18.80 19.23 -3.63
CA VAL A 171 18.08 19.81 -2.50
C VAL A 171 17.62 21.21 -2.91
N GLY A 172 16.34 21.36 -3.19
CA GLY A 172 15.73 22.68 -3.37
C GLY A 172 15.25 23.27 -2.06
N TYR A 173 14.82 24.54 -2.10
CA TYR A 173 14.31 25.24 -0.91
C TYR A 173 13.15 24.51 -0.21
N THR A 174 12.22 23.93 -0.98
CA THR A 174 11.01 23.29 -0.44
C THR A 174 10.94 21.78 -0.68
N LYS A 175 11.75 21.26 -1.60
CA LYS A 175 11.64 19.90 -2.15
C LYS A 175 13.00 19.27 -2.39
N LEU A 176 13.05 17.96 -2.19
CA LEU A 176 14.07 17.07 -2.70
C LEU A 176 13.68 16.58 -4.10
N PHE A 177 14.68 16.42 -4.93
CA PHE A 177 14.60 15.97 -6.31
C PHE A 177 15.51 14.77 -6.47
N PHE A 178 15.00 13.63 -6.92
CA PHE A 178 15.76 12.39 -7.07
C PHE A 178 15.76 11.91 -8.50
N ARG A 179 16.91 11.38 -8.93
CA ARG A 179 17.01 10.55 -10.14
C ARG A 179 16.25 9.24 -9.95
N THR A 180 16.00 8.56 -11.05
CA THR A 180 15.27 7.27 -11.05
C THR A 180 15.99 6.23 -10.20
N GLY A 181 15.23 5.46 -9.42
CA GLY A 181 15.74 4.32 -8.63
C GLY A 181 16.24 4.64 -7.22
N GLN A 182 16.49 5.91 -6.89
CA GLN A 182 17.11 6.29 -5.61
C GLN A 182 16.19 6.10 -4.40
N ILE A 183 14.89 6.29 -4.58
CA ILE A 183 13.90 6.09 -3.50
C ILE A 183 13.65 4.61 -3.21
N GLY A 184 13.97 3.69 -4.13
CA GLY A 184 13.70 2.27 -3.97
C GLY A 184 14.36 1.68 -2.72
N VAL A 185 15.66 1.97 -2.54
CA VAL A 185 16.44 1.48 -1.39
C VAL A 185 15.87 1.97 -0.05
N LEU A 186 15.41 3.23 -0.01
CA LEU A 186 14.77 3.81 1.17
C LEU A 186 13.44 3.12 1.49
N GLU A 187 12.62 2.82 0.47
CA GLU A 187 11.36 2.10 0.66
C GLU A 187 11.56 0.65 1.09
N ASP A 188 12.53 -0.05 0.50
CA ASP A 188 12.85 -1.43 0.87
C ASP A 188 13.30 -1.51 2.33
N THR A 189 14.21 -0.61 2.74
CA THR A 189 14.67 -0.51 4.13
C THR A 189 13.52 -0.16 5.06
N ARG A 190 12.65 0.78 4.66
CA ARG A 190 11.45 1.17 5.41
C ARG A 190 10.54 -0.04 5.67
N ASN A 191 10.25 -0.83 4.65
CA ASN A 191 9.38 -1.99 4.75
C ASN A 191 9.99 -3.06 5.66
N CYS A 192 11.28 -3.35 5.51
CA CYS A 192 12.00 -4.27 6.38
C CYS A 192 11.95 -3.85 7.86
N THR A 193 12.21 -2.57 8.17
CA THR A 193 12.15 -2.05 9.54
C THR A 193 10.75 -2.15 10.12
N LEU A 194 9.71 -1.80 9.35
CA LEU A 194 8.31 -1.91 9.80
C LEU A 194 7.93 -3.37 10.10
N HIS A 195 8.35 -4.32 9.27
CA HIS A 195 8.14 -5.75 9.55
C HIS A 195 8.86 -6.20 10.83
N GLY A 196 10.08 -5.71 11.07
CA GLY A 196 10.81 -5.95 12.31
C GLY A 196 10.05 -5.43 13.55
N ILE A 197 9.52 -4.21 13.48
CA ILE A 197 8.72 -3.61 14.56
C ILE A 197 7.47 -4.46 14.86
N LEU A 198 6.73 -4.87 13.82
CA LEU A 198 5.55 -5.72 13.99
C LEU A 198 5.91 -7.06 14.66
N ARG A 199 7.06 -7.64 14.31
CA ARG A 199 7.55 -8.87 14.94
C ARG A 199 7.82 -8.66 16.43
N VAL A 200 8.52 -7.58 16.81
CA VAL A 200 8.77 -7.24 18.21
C VAL A 200 7.45 -7.06 18.98
N GLN A 201 6.50 -6.32 18.42
CA GLN A 201 5.17 -6.12 19.02
C GLN A 201 4.44 -7.45 19.23
N SER A 202 4.49 -8.36 18.25
CA SER A 202 3.86 -9.67 18.36
C SER A 202 4.48 -10.52 19.48
N CYS A 203 5.80 -10.52 19.60
CA CYS A 203 6.54 -11.21 20.65
C CYS A 203 6.18 -10.65 22.04
N PHE A 204 6.13 -9.32 22.16
CA PHE A 204 5.78 -8.64 23.40
C PHE A 204 4.35 -8.97 23.85
N ARG A 205 3.36 -8.82 22.96
CA ARG A 205 1.96 -9.17 23.25
C ARG A 205 1.81 -10.64 23.64
N GLY A 206 2.51 -11.53 22.94
CA GLY A 206 2.54 -12.96 23.27
C GLY A 206 3.17 -13.24 24.64
N HIS A 207 4.25 -12.54 24.98
CA HIS A 207 4.88 -12.65 26.30
C HIS A 207 3.93 -12.19 27.41
N GLN A 208 3.28 -11.03 27.24
CA GLN A 208 2.32 -10.48 28.20
C GLN A 208 1.15 -11.44 28.45
N ALA A 209 0.56 -12.00 27.38
CA ALA A 209 -0.53 -12.97 27.48
C ALA A 209 -0.11 -14.25 28.21
N ARG A 210 1.07 -14.81 27.89
CA ARG A 210 1.60 -16.01 28.56
C ARG A 210 1.89 -15.75 30.04
N ARG A 211 2.45 -14.59 30.38
CA ARG A 211 2.71 -14.20 31.77
C ARG A 211 1.40 -14.11 32.56
N TYR A 212 0.40 -13.41 32.02
CA TYR A 212 -0.93 -13.31 32.64
C TYR A 212 -1.54 -14.69 32.89
N LEU A 213 -1.53 -15.57 31.88
CA LEU A 213 -2.06 -16.93 32.01
C LEU A 213 -1.29 -17.78 33.04
N LYS A 214 0.03 -17.60 33.15
CA LYS A 214 0.85 -18.27 34.18
C LYS A 214 0.47 -17.80 35.59
N GLU A 215 0.30 -16.50 35.79
CA GLU A 215 -0.11 -15.93 37.07
C GLU A 215 -1.52 -16.40 37.47
N LEU A 216 -2.46 -16.40 36.52
CA LEU A 216 -3.82 -16.90 36.74
C LEU A 216 -3.83 -18.39 37.12
N LYS A 217 -3.10 -19.25 36.37
CA LYS A 217 -2.99 -20.68 36.67
C LYS A 217 -2.40 -20.94 38.05
N ARG A 218 -1.38 -20.16 38.45
CA ARG A 218 -0.80 -20.25 39.79
C ARG A 218 -1.86 -19.91 40.86
N GLY A 219 -2.61 -18.83 40.68
CA GLY A 219 -3.70 -18.46 41.59
C GLY A 219 -4.77 -19.54 41.72
N ILE A 220 -5.20 -20.12 40.59
CA ILE A 220 -6.17 -21.23 40.57
C ILE A 220 -5.62 -22.45 41.32
N ALA A 221 -4.37 -22.85 41.06
CA ALA A 221 -3.75 -23.99 41.74
C ALA A 221 -3.64 -23.78 43.25
N THR A 222 -3.29 -22.56 43.69
CA THR A 222 -3.28 -22.19 45.11
C THR A 222 -4.69 -22.27 45.72
N LEU A 223 -5.71 -21.71 45.08
CA LEU A 223 -7.08 -21.81 45.59
C LEU A 223 -7.55 -23.26 45.68
N GLN A 224 -7.28 -24.06 44.65
CA GLN A 224 -7.61 -25.48 44.62
C GLN A 224 -6.92 -26.27 45.75
N SER A 225 -5.67 -25.95 46.08
CA SER A 225 -4.97 -26.62 47.19
C SER A 225 -5.58 -26.29 48.55
N PHE A 226 -5.98 -25.05 48.79
CA PHE A 226 -6.71 -24.66 50.01
C PHE A 226 -8.05 -25.39 50.14
N VAL A 227 -8.86 -25.43 49.08
CA VAL A 227 -10.16 -26.11 49.08
C VAL A 227 -9.99 -27.61 49.34
N ARG A 228 -9.05 -28.26 48.65
CA ARG A 228 -8.76 -29.69 48.84
C ARG A 228 -8.27 -29.97 50.27
N GLY A 229 -7.36 -29.14 50.79
CA GLY A 229 -6.85 -29.26 52.15
C GLY A 229 -7.93 -29.12 53.20
N GLU A 230 -8.83 -28.14 53.06
CA GLU A 230 -9.94 -27.93 53.99
C GLU A 230 -10.93 -29.10 53.97
N LYS A 231 -11.24 -29.64 52.78
CA LYS A 231 -12.06 -30.85 52.66
C LYS A 231 -11.47 -32.01 53.44
N THR A 232 -10.18 -32.31 53.24
CA THR A 232 -9.48 -33.40 53.94
C THR A 232 -9.44 -33.18 55.46
N ARG A 233 -9.22 -31.95 55.94
CA ARG A 233 -9.24 -31.66 57.38
C ARG A 233 -10.62 -31.91 57.99
N LYS A 234 -11.70 -31.50 57.32
CA LYS A 234 -13.08 -31.75 57.77
C LYS A 234 -13.38 -33.25 57.85
N GLU A 235 -13.04 -33.99 56.80
CA GLU A 235 -13.20 -35.46 56.76
C GLU A 235 -12.40 -36.14 57.88
N TYR A 236 -11.14 -35.72 58.08
CA TYR A 236 -10.29 -36.25 59.14
C TYR A 236 -10.81 -35.93 60.55
N ALA A 237 -11.32 -34.72 60.78
CA ALA A 237 -11.90 -34.34 62.07
C ALA A 237 -13.09 -35.22 62.45
N VAL A 238 -13.98 -35.50 61.49
CA VAL A 238 -15.12 -36.42 61.67
C VAL A 238 -14.63 -37.84 61.95
N LEU A 239 -13.63 -38.33 61.20
CA LEU A 239 -13.05 -39.66 61.40
C LEU A 239 -12.38 -39.78 62.78
N LEU A 240 -11.64 -38.77 63.21
CA LEU A 240 -10.98 -38.72 64.51
C LEU A 240 -11.99 -38.69 65.66
N GLN A 241 -13.09 -37.93 65.52
CA GLN A 241 -14.18 -37.93 66.48
C GLN A 241 -14.80 -39.32 66.62
N LYS A 242 -15.11 -39.98 65.49
CA LYS A 242 -15.62 -41.36 65.46
C LYS A 242 -14.65 -42.35 66.11
N HIS A 243 -13.36 -42.24 65.80
CA HIS A 243 -12.33 -43.11 66.38
C HIS A 243 -12.22 -42.92 67.90
N ARG A 244 -12.17 -41.67 68.39
CA ARG A 244 -12.16 -41.38 69.83
C ARG A 244 -13.38 -41.95 70.55
N ALA A 245 -14.57 -41.77 69.97
CA ALA A 245 -15.80 -42.35 70.52
C ALA A 245 -15.72 -43.89 70.54
N ALA A 246 -15.25 -44.52 69.47
CA ALA A 246 -15.08 -45.96 69.39
C ALA A 246 -14.12 -46.49 70.47
N VAL A 247 -12.97 -45.84 70.70
CA VAL A 247 -12.01 -46.23 71.75
C VAL A 247 -12.64 -46.16 73.14
N ILE A 248 -13.42 -45.11 73.44
CA ILE A 248 -14.10 -44.96 74.73
C ILE A 248 -15.14 -46.08 74.92
N ILE A 249 -15.99 -46.31 73.92
CA ILE A 249 -17.01 -47.37 73.94
C ILE A 249 -16.35 -48.74 74.11
N GLN A 250 -15.33 -49.05 73.31
CA GLN A 250 -14.59 -50.31 73.40
C GLN A 250 -13.96 -50.52 74.78
N LYS A 251 -13.36 -49.47 75.36
CA LYS A 251 -12.80 -49.52 76.73
C LYS A 251 -13.88 -49.84 77.77
N GLN A 252 -15.02 -49.16 77.71
CA GLN A 252 -16.13 -49.37 78.64
C GLN A 252 -16.72 -50.79 78.50
N VAL A 253 -16.92 -51.26 77.28
CA VAL A 253 -17.43 -52.61 76.99
C VAL A 253 -16.46 -53.68 77.51
N LYS A 254 -15.16 -53.56 77.20
CA LYS A 254 -14.14 -54.49 77.71
C LYS A 254 -14.13 -54.52 79.24
N SER A 255 -14.11 -53.36 79.89
CA SER A 255 -14.17 -53.26 81.36
C SER A 255 -15.43 -53.90 81.95
N ARG A 256 -16.60 -53.73 81.30
CA ARG A 256 -17.85 -54.35 81.73
C ARG A 256 -17.81 -55.88 81.60
N ILE A 257 -17.27 -56.40 80.49
CA ILE A 257 -17.10 -57.84 80.26
C ILE A 257 -16.17 -58.44 81.32
N ASP A 258 -15.03 -57.81 81.56
CA ASP A 258 -14.03 -58.30 82.54
C ASP A 258 -14.58 -58.25 83.97
N ARG A 259 -15.29 -57.18 84.35
CA ARG A 259 -15.98 -57.11 85.65
C ARG A 259 -17.05 -58.19 85.80
N LYS A 260 -17.87 -58.42 84.77
CA LYS A 260 -18.89 -59.48 84.80
C LYS A 260 -18.24 -60.85 84.98
N ARG A 261 -17.19 -61.16 84.21
CA ARG A 261 -16.42 -62.40 84.35
C ARG A 261 -15.85 -62.57 85.77
N PHE A 262 -15.32 -61.50 86.36
CA PHE A 262 -14.80 -61.55 87.73
C PHE A 262 -15.90 -61.85 88.75
N VAL A 263 -17.06 -61.17 88.65
CA VAL A 263 -18.22 -61.41 89.52
C VAL A 263 -18.74 -62.83 89.35
N ASP A 264 -18.91 -63.31 88.11
CA ASP A 264 -19.37 -64.67 87.81
C ASP A 264 -18.43 -65.72 88.46
N VAL A 265 -17.10 -65.48 88.46
CA VAL A 265 -16.11 -66.35 89.13
C VAL A 265 -16.24 -66.28 90.65
N CYS A 266 -16.37 -65.08 91.24
CA CYS A 266 -16.57 -64.91 92.68
C CYS A 266 -17.86 -65.59 93.16
N ASP A 267 -18.96 -65.45 92.43
CA ASP A 267 -20.25 -66.07 92.74
C ASP A 267 -20.18 -67.61 92.63
N CYS A 268 -19.45 -68.14 91.64
CA CYS A 268 -19.14 -69.57 91.55
C CYS A 268 -18.35 -70.09 92.75
N ILE A 269 -17.32 -69.34 93.18
CA ILE A 269 -16.51 -69.70 94.36
C ILE A 269 -17.38 -69.67 95.62
N ASN A 270 -18.13 -68.60 95.86
CA ASN A 270 -19.02 -68.48 97.03
C ASN A 270 -20.09 -69.58 97.06
N SER A 271 -20.68 -69.92 95.91
CA SER A 271 -21.66 -71.02 95.80
C SER A 271 -21.03 -72.38 96.11
N ASN A 272 -19.79 -72.63 95.70
CA ASN A 272 -19.03 -73.83 96.06
C ASN A 272 -18.68 -73.87 97.55
N THR A 273 -18.29 -72.74 98.15
CA THR A 273 -18.00 -72.66 99.60
C THR A 273 -19.25 -72.90 100.45
N ILE A 274 -20.40 -72.37 100.03
CA ILE A 274 -21.71 -72.62 100.66
C ILE A 274 -22.14 -74.09 100.51
N SER A 275 -21.86 -74.70 99.35
CA SER A 275 -22.13 -76.13 99.11
C SER A 275 -21.22 -77.03 99.95
N TYR A 276 -19.93 -76.69 100.11
CA TYR A 276 -18.99 -77.40 100.98
C TYR A 276 -19.37 -77.28 102.46
N SER A 277 -19.80 -76.11 102.92
CA SER A 277 -20.24 -75.92 104.32
C SER A 277 -21.56 -76.63 104.64
N ARG A 278 -22.44 -76.85 103.64
CA ARG A 278 -23.63 -77.71 103.76
C ARG A 278 -23.35 -79.22 103.72
N LEU A 279 -22.22 -79.66 103.18
CA LEU A 279 -21.80 -81.07 103.17
C LEU A 279 -21.04 -81.47 104.44
N VAL A 280 -20.60 -80.50 105.25
CA VAL A 280 -19.79 -80.67 106.48
C VAL A 280 -20.60 -80.34 107.75
N SER A 281 -21.90 -80.08 107.62
CA SER A 281 -22.88 -79.98 108.73
C SER A 281 -23.87 -81.14 108.66
#